data_AF-A0A929DJG0-F1
#
_entry.id   AF-A0A929DJG0-F1
#
_cell.length_a   1.000
_cell.length_b   1.000
_cell.length_c   1.000
_cell.angle_alpha   90.00
_cell.angle_beta   90.00
_cell.angle_gamma   90.00
#
_symmetry.space_group_name_H-M   'P 1'
#
loop_
_entity.id
_entity.type
_entity.pdbx_description
1 polymer ?
#
loop_
_entity_poly.entity_id
_entity_poly.type
_entity_poly.pdbx_seq_one_letter_code
_entity_poly.pdbx_strand_id
1 'polypeptide(L)' 'MSNFLIVILGPTGVGKTEVAIKVATELDTYIISADSRQVFKELNIGTAVPATSQLKK' A
#
# COMPACT_ATOMS: atom_id res chain seq x y z
N MET A 1 -19.85 17.26 -5.39
CA MET A 1 -18.52 17.23 -4.74
C MET A 1 -17.64 16.26 -5.49
N SER A 2 -16.39 16.62 -5.77
CA SER A 2 -15.41 15.74 -6.40
C SER A 2 -14.60 15.01 -5.33
N ASN A 3 -14.54 13.68 -5.41
CA ASN A 3 -13.66 12.90 -4.54
C ASN A 3 -12.24 12.91 -5.11
N PHE A 4 -11.24 13.08 -4.24
CA PHE A 4 -9.83 13.05 -4.61
C PHE A 4 -9.25 11.67 -4.35
N LEU A 5 -8.55 11.10 -5.35
CA LEU A 5 -7.91 9.78 -5.26
C LEU A 5 -6.46 9.91 -5.73
N ILE A 6 -5.53 9.49 -4.88
CA ILE A 6 -4.10 9.41 -5.20
C ILE A 6 -3.79 7.98 -5.64
N VAL A 7 -3.15 7.82 -6.79
CA VAL A 7 -2.79 6.51 -7.35
C VAL A 7 -1.28 6.42 -7.48
N ILE A 8 -0.68 5.45 -6.78
CA ILE A 8 0.78 5.21 -6.80
C ILE A 8 1.05 3.98 -7.65
N LEU A 9 1.62 4.18 -8.85
CA LEU A 9 1.92 3.12 -9.82
C LEU A 9 3.42 2.86 -9.92
N GLY A 10 3.79 1.72 -10.51
CA GLY A 10 5.18 1.35 -10.79
C GLY A 10 5.45 -0.16 -10.74
N PRO A 11 6.63 -0.62 -11.21
CA PRO A 11 7.00 -2.04 -11.21
C PRO A 11 7.04 -2.66 -9.81
N THR A 12 7.02 -3.98 -9.71
CA THR A 12 7.23 -4.68 -8.43
C THR A 12 8.62 -4.40 -7.89
N GLY A 13 8.75 -4.19 -6.58
CA GLY A 13 10.04 -3.97 -5.91
C GLY A 13 10.58 -2.54 -5.91
N VAL A 14 9.95 -1.57 -6.60
CA VAL A 14 10.43 -0.18 -6.66
C VAL A 14 10.17 0.68 -5.40
N GLY A 15 9.68 0.08 -4.32
CA GLY A 15 9.42 0.81 -3.06
C GLY A 15 8.05 1.51 -2.96
N LYS A 16 7.05 1.14 -3.79
CA LYS A 16 5.70 1.75 -3.75
C LYS A 16 5.05 1.74 -2.36
N THR A 17 5.21 0.65 -1.62
CA THR A 17 4.66 0.51 -0.27
C THR A 17 5.19 1.58 0.69
N GLU A 18 6.50 1.87 0.63
CA GLU A 18 7.12 2.88 1.48
C GLU A 18 6.59 4.29 1.15
N VAL A 19 6.46 4.60 -0.14
CA VAL A 19 5.89 5.88 -0.60
C VAL A 19 4.42 6.00 -0.18
N ALA A 20 3.62 4.94 -0.33
CA ALA A 20 2.22 4.93 0.04
C ALA A 20 2.03 5.18 1.54
N ILE A 21 2.87 4.57 2.40
CA ILE A 21 2.85 4.81 3.85
C ILE A 21 3.17 6.26 4.18
N LYS A 22 4.23 6.84 3.58
CA LYS A 22 4.59 8.26 3.82
C LYS A 22 3.45 9.21 3.44
N VAL A 23 2.88 9.04 2.24
CA VAL A 23 1.75 9.85 1.75
C VAL A 23 0.52 9.70 2.65
N ALA A 24 0.20 8.47 3.07
CA ALA A 24 -0.95 8.23 3.94
C ALA A 24 -0.80 8.87 5.32
N THR A 25 0.42 8.84 5.89
CA THR A 25 0.74 9.50 7.16
C THR A 25 0.67 11.02 7.05
N GLU A 26 1.23 11.61 6.00
CA GLU A 26 1.23 13.08 5.81
C GLU A 26 -0.16 13.65 5.55
N LEU A 27 -1.03 12.88 4.88
CA LEU A 27 -2.39 13.31 4.52
C LEU A 27 -3.48 12.78 5.45
N ASP A 28 -3.11 12.09 6.54
CA ASP A 28 -4.01 11.39 7.46
C ASP A 28 -5.12 10.59 6.73
N THR A 29 -4.70 9.75 5.79
CA THR A 29 -5.61 8.99 4.92
C THR A 29 -5.33 7.48 4.94
N TYR A 30 -6.16 6.72 4.21
CA TYR A 30 -6.09 5.26 4.14
C TYR A 30 -5.46 4.80 2.82
N ILE A 31 -4.74 3.69 2.90
CA ILE A 31 -4.18 3.00 1.72
C ILE A 31 -5.11 1.86 1.33
N ILE A 32 -5.45 1.78 0.05
CA ILE A 32 -6.12 0.62 -0.54
C ILE A 32 -5.11 -0.07 -1.45
N SER A 33 -4.81 -1.35 -1.17
CA SER A 33 -3.94 -2.13 -2.05
C SER A 33 -4.68 -2.49 -3.34
N ALA A 34 -4.03 -2.24 -4.48
CA ALA A 34 -4.50 -2.62 -5.81
C ALA A 34 -3.63 -3.75 -6.42
N ASP A 35 -2.91 -4.50 -5.59
CA ASP A 35 -2.14 -5.67 -6.04
C ASP A 35 -3.02 -6.93 -5.99
N SER A 36 -3.28 -7.54 -7.16
CA SER A 36 -4.13 -8.72 -7.29
C SER A 36 -3.60 -9.96 -6.58
N ARG A 37 -2.32 -9.96 -6.17
CA ARG A 37 -1.72 -11.08 -5.44
C ARG A 37 -1.77 -10.89 -3.92
N GLN A 38 -1.87 -9.65 -3.42
CA GLN A 38 -1.95 -9.38 -1.97
C GLN A 38 -3.31 -9.73 -1.34
N VAL A 39 -4.31 -10.07 -2.15
CA VAL A 39 -5.62 -10.54 -1.67
C VAL A 39 -5.58 -11.98 -1.10
N PHE A 40 -4.56 -12.77 -1.47
CA PHE A 40 -4.40 -14.15 -1.02
C PHE A 40 -3.67 -14.19 0.33
N LYS A 41 -4.37 -14.62 1.38
CA LYS A 41 -3.86 -14.64 2.78
C LYS A 41 -2.70 -15.63 2.98
N GLU A 42 -2.55 -16.58 2.08
CA GLU A 42 -1.52 -17.61 2.11
C GLU A 42 -0.19 -17.11 1.49
N LEU A 43 -0.21 -16.01 0.74
CA LEU A 43 0.93 -15.51 -0.03
C LEU A 43 1.68 -14.36 0.65
N ASN A 44 1.94 -14.46 1.95
CA ASN A 44 2.51 -13.35 2.73
C ASN A 44 3.98 -13.03 2.41
N ILE A 45 4.77 -14.01 1.95
CA ILE A 45 6.21 -13.84 1.70
C ILE A 45 6.47 -13.34 0.26
N GLY A 46 5.86 -13.98 -0.74
CA GLY A 46 6.14 -13.71 -2.15
C GLY A 46 5.49 -12.44 -2.72
N THR A 47 4.57 -11.81 -1.98
CA THR A 47 3.80 -10.63 -2.46
C THR A 47 4.17 -9.33 -1.74
N ALA A 48 5.25 -9.36 -0.94
CA ALA A 48 5.74 -8.22 -0.18
C ALA A 48 4.63 -7.51 0.61
N VAL A 49 3.77 -8.31 1.29
CA VAL A 49 2.74 -7.78 2.19
C VAL A 49 3.44 -6.91 3.25
N PRO A 50 2.93 -5.70 3.55
CA PRO A 50 3.52 -4.85 4.58
C PRO A 50 3.57 -5.58 5.93
N ALA A 51 4.67 -5.42 6.66
CA ALA A 51 4.77 -5.97 8.01
C ALA A 51 3.72 -5.32 8.93
N THR A 52 3.28 -6.05 9.97
CA THR A 52 2.26 -5.54 10.90
C THR A 52 2.67 -4.23 11.58
N SER A 53 3.98 -3.99 11.74
CA SER A 53 4.52 -2.72 12.24
C SER A 53 4.27 -1.54 11.30
N GLN A 54 4.21 -1.76 9.99
CA GLN A 54 3.94 -0.75 8.97
C GLN A 54 2.44 -0.47 8.80
N LEU A 55 1.59 -1.36 9.30
CA LEU A 55 0.13 -1.25 9.27
C LEU A 55 -0.44 -0.64 10.55
N LYS A 56 0.38 -0.48 11.60
CA LYS A 56 0.00 0.21 12.83
C LYS A 56 0.27 1.71 12.65
N LYS A 57 -0.76 2.53 12.87
CA LYS A 57 -0.59 3.97 13.13
C LYS A 57 0.14 4.16 14.47
#